data_AF-A0A812TAB0-F1
#
_entry.id   AF-A0A812TAB0-F1
#
_cell.length_a   1.000
_cell.length_b   1.000
_cell.length_c   1.000
_cell.angle_alpha   90.00
_cell.angle_beta   90.00
_cell.angle_gamma   90.00
#
_symmetry.space_group_name_H-M   'P 1'
#
loop_
_entity.id
_entity.type
_entity.pdbx_description
1 polymer ?
#
loop_
_entity_poly.entity_id
_entity_poly.type
_entity_poly.pdbx_seq_one_letter_code
_entity_poly.pdbx_strand_id
1 'polypeptide(L)'
;MFAATGGPMLQDLMDSAAVKGHSDGWASRMRFLFWSDGGRGRPFGAVYRGVNEMEHFDASGQVSTEMLEEFLKNEHLPLFGKATMDDLASVFGKGSKGNVFVCFDPDAFEAQAKKYARAFQKVAKKWKSYGFVFFNVRDPVAKLLQMDCKEFPFVTLKLLAKPFRTFTKSFAKEEPTEKVLAQFMKESIESNRQASSEL
;
A
#
# COMPACT_ATOMS: atom_id res chain seq x y z
N MET A 1 -9.03 -28.30 11.50
CA MET A 1 -8.26 -27.29 12.24
C MET A 1 -6.83 -27.79 12.33
N PHE A 2 -5.92 -27.22 11.54
CA PHE A 2 -4.50 -27.53 11.59
C PHE A 2 -3.82 -26.41 12.37
N ALA A 3 -3.17 -26.76 13.48
CA ALA A 3 -2.42 -25.82 14.31
C ALA A 3 -0.94 -26.16 14.18
N ALA A 4 -0.12 -25.18 13.78
CA ALA A 4 1.32 -25.37 13.69
C ALA A 4 1.99 -24.80 14.95
N THR A 5 2.98 -25.55 15.45
CA THR A 5 3.78 -25.22 16.65
C THR A 5 5.28 -25.14 16.35
N GLY A 6 5.70 -25.36 15.10
CA GLY A 6 7.10 -25.37 14.67
C GLY A 6 7.30 -24.90 13.24
N GLY A 7 8.53 -24.51 12.90
CA GLY A 7 8.92 -23.86 11.64
C GLY A 7 8.42 -24.57 10.36
N PRO A 8 8.68 -25.88 10.17
CA PRO A 8 8.25 -26.59 8.95
C PRO A 8 6.72 -26.64 8.77
N MET A 9 5.95 -26.91 9.82
CA MET A 9 4.48 -26.96 9.73
C MET A 9 3.87 -25.57 9.48
N LEU A 10 4.51 -24.50 9.93
CA LEU A 10 4.11 -23.14 9.61
C LEU A 10 4.36 -22.81 8.14
N GLN A 11 5.48 -23.29 7.58
CA GLN A 11 5.79 -23.11 6.17
C GLN A 11 4.73 -23.79 5.28
N ASP A 12 4.33 -25.03 5.59
CA ASP A 12 3.30 -25.75 4.83
C ASP A 12 1.92 -25.08 4.89
N LEU A 13 1.53 -24.59 6.07
CA LEU A 13 0.29 -23.82 6.25
C LEU A 13 0.32 -22.51 5.45
N MET A 14 1.48 -21.88 5.38
CA MET A 14 1.69 -20.63 4.65
C MET A 14 1.71 -20.83 3.15
N ASP A 15 2.39 -21.86 2.65
CA ASP A 15 2.36 -22.20 1.22
C ASP A 15 0.92 -22.49 0.79
N SER A 16 0.15 -23.19 1.64
CA SER A 16 -1.28 -23.41 1.42
C SER A 16 -2.09 -22.11 1.40
N ALA A 17 -1.87 -21.21 2.36
CA ALA A 17 -2.56 -19.92 2.44
C ALA A 17 -2.15 -18.96 1.30
N ALA A 18 -0.89 -18.98 0.87
CA ALA A 18 -0.38 -18.21 -0.26
C ALA A 18 -0.92 -18.74 -1.59
N VAL A 19 -0.97 -20.06 -1.79
CA VAL A 19 -1.63 -20.69 -2.95
C VAL A 19 -3.10 -20.28 -3.02
N LYS A 20 -3.82 -20.34 -1.89
CA LYS A 20 -5.21 -19.87 -1.81
C LYS A 20 -5.33 -18.37 -2.12
N GLY A 21 -4.43 -17.55 -1.57
CA GLY A 21 -4.44 -16.12 -1.86
C GLY A 21 -4.10 -15.78 -3.32
N HIS A 22 -3.28 -16.59 -3.97
CA HIS A 22 -2.99 -16.48 -5.40
C HIS A 22 -4.18 -16.93 -6.25
N SER A 23 -4.85 -18.03 -5.91
CA SER A 23 -6.06 -18.48 -6.60
C SER A 23 -7.19 -17.46 -6.47
N ASP A 24 -7.30 -16.82 -5.31
CA ASP A 24 -8.29 -15.78 -5.01
C ASP A 24 -7.88 -14.39 -5.53
N GLY A 25 -6.69 -14.27 -6.13
CA GLY A 25 -6.23 -13.06 -6.83
C GLY A 25 -5.67 -11.93 -5.97
N TRP A 26 -5.59 -12.08 -4.65
CA TRP A 26 -5.15 -11.00 -3.74
C TRP A 26 -3.70 -11.13 -3.26
N ALA A 27 -3.04 -12.27 -3.45
CA ALA A 27 -1.66 -12.50 -2.97
C ALA A 27 -0.56 -12.38 -4.05
N SER A 28 -0.89 -11.91 -5.26
CA SER A 28 -0.02 -11.92 -6.45
C SER A 28 1.41 -11.35 -6.25
N ARG A 29 1.63 -10.50 -5.24
CA ARG A 29 2.88 -9.76 -5.00
C ARG A 29 3.56 -9.96 -3.67
N MET A 30 2.92 -10.69 -2.77
CA MET A 30 3.50 -10.84 -1.45
C MET A 30 4.67 -11.82 -1.49
N ARG A 31 5.69 -11.52 -0.68
CA ARG A 31 6.71 -12.50 -0.33
C ARG A 31 6.68 -12.71 1.18
N PHE A 32 6.85 -13.95 1.60
CA PHE A 32 6.73 -14.33 3.00
C PHE A 32 8.05 -14.88 3.52
N LEU A 33 8.38 -14.55 4.75
CA LEU A 33 9.48 -15.17 5.49
C LEU A 33 8.97 -15.52 6.88
N PHE A 34 8.96 -16.80 7.23
CA PHE A 34 8.61 -17.27 8.57
C PHE A 34 9.77 -18.04 9.17
N TRP A 35 10.00 -17.85 10.47
CA TRP A 35 11.00 -18.62 11.21
C TRP A 35 10.57 -18.78 12.65
N SER A 36 11.03 -19.86 13.27
CA SER A 36 10.97 -20.00 14.72
C SER A 36 12.23 -19.36 15.29
N ASP A 37 12.10 -18.47 16.27
CA ASP A 37 13.21 -18.24 17.19
C ASP A 37 13.54 -19.62 17.79
N GLY A 38 14.76 -20.09 17.58
CA GLY A 38 15.19 -21.45 17.94
C GLY A 38 15.29 -21.71 19.45
N GLY A 39 14.57 -20.97 20.30
CA GLY A 39 14.67 -21.11 21.76
C GLY A 39 13.42 -20.78 22.59
N ARG A 40 12.35 -20.18 22.05
CA ARG A 40 11.16 -19.80 22.87
C ARG A 40 9.79 -20.13 22.29
N GLY A 41 9.70 -20.99 21.28
CA GLY A 41 8.41 -21.56 20.83
C GLY A 41 7.38 -20.53 20.36
N ARG A 42 7.82 -19.32 19.97
CA ARG A 42 6.95 -18.31 19.36
C ARG A 42 7.15 -18.32 17.84
N PRO A 43 6.10 -18.61 17.07
CA PRO A 43 6.16 -18.45 15.63
C PRO A 43 6.23 -16.96 15.30
N PHE A 44 7.20 -16.58 14.46
CA PHE A 44 7.34 -15.23 13.96
C PHE A 44 7.42 -15.26 12.43
N GLY A 45 6.78 -14.28 11.80
CA GLY A 45 6.81 -14.14 10.36
C GLY A 45 6.86 -12.70 9.91
N ALA A 46 7.14 -12.51 8.64
CA ALA A 46 7.17 -11.24 7.97
C ALA A 46 6.58 -11.35 6.57
N VAL A 47 5.72 -10.39 6.22
CA VAL A 47 5.18 -10.21 4.88
C VAL A 47 5.89 -9.02 4.25
N TYR A 48 6.47 -9.23 3.08
CA TYR A 48 6.96 -8.18 2.22
C TYR A 48 5.89 -7.87 1.18
N ARG A 49 5.37 -6.63 1.22
CA ARG A 49 4.19 -6.22 0.46
C ARG A 49 4.42 -5.04 -0.48
N GLY A 50 5.57 -4.38 -0.39
CA GLY A 50 5.86 -3.17 -1.14
C GLY A 50 7.33 -2.78 -1.13
N VAL A 51 7.61 -1.55 -1.51
CA VAL A 51 8.99 -1.03 -1.60
C VAL A 51 9.58 -0.88 -0.20
N ASN A 52 10.49 -1.79 0.15
CA ASN A 52 11.08 -1.88 1.48
C ASN A 52 10.02 -1.91 2.61
N GLU A 53 8.85 -2.47 2.31
CA GLU A 53 7.72 -2.54 3.24
C GLU A 53 7.56 -3.96 3.76
N MET A 54 7.66 -4.08 5.08
CA MET A 54 7.58 -5.34 5.79
C MET A 54 6.63 -5.18 6.98
N GLU A 55 5.72 -6.13 7.15
CA GLU A 55 4.86 -6.24 8.33
C GLU A 55 5.11 -7.56 9.03
N HIS A 56 5.22 -7.52 10.36
CA HIS A 56 5.50 -8.71 11.15
C HIS A 56 4.20 -9.37 11.61
N PHE A 57 4.23 -10.70 11.58
CA PHE A 57 3.26 -11.54 12.24
C PHE A 57 3.82 -11.98 13.59
N ASP A 58 3.26 -11.40 14.64
CA ASP A 58 3.56 -11.75 16.02
C ASP A 58 2.40 -12.57 16.59
N ALA A 59 2.60 -13.88 16.75
CA ALA A 59 1.64 -14.75 17.42
C ALA A 59 2.24 -15.34 18.71
N SER A 60 1.50 -15.22 19.81
CA SER A 60 1.80 -15.95 21.04
C SER A 60 1.03 -17.28 21.02
N GLY A 61 1.73 -18.39 20.81
CA GLY A 61 1.17 -19.75 20.94
C GLY A 61 0.90 -20.44 19.60
N GLN A 62 -0.15 -21.27 19.55
CA GLN A 62 -0.55 -22.01 18.35
C GLN A 62 -1.02 -21.08 17.25
N VAL A 63 -0.53 -21.29 16.03
CA VAL A 63 -0.96 -20.56 14.84
C VAL A 63 -1.83 -21.48 14.00
N SER A 64 -3.03 -21.00 13.67
CA SER A 64 -3.95 -21.70 12.77
C SER A 64 -3.89 -21.13 11.35
N THR A 65 -4.37 -21.91 10.38
CA THR A 65 -4.53 -21.45 8.98
C THR A 65 -5.37 -20.19 8.89
N GLU A 66 -6.44 -20.10 9.69
CA GLU A 66 -7.37 -18.97 9.66
C GLU A 66 -6.72 -17.68 10.14
N MET A 67 -5.88 -17.75 11.19
CA MET A 67 -5.12 -16.59 11.68
C MET A 67 -4.15 -16.07 10.60
N LEU A 68 -3.48 -16.98 9.90
CA LEU A 68 -2.58 -16.62 8.81
C LEU A 68 -3.37 -16.04 7.63
N GLU A 69 -4.47 -16.66 7.22
CA GLU A 69 -5.32 -16.13 6.15
C GLU A 69 -5.85 -14.72 6.46
N GLU A 70 -6.30 -14.46 7.70
CA GLU A 70 -6.77 -13.14 8.12
C GLU A 70 -5.65 -12.10 8.10
N PHE A 71 -4.48 -12.43 8.66
CA PHE A 71 -3.31 -11.56 8.62
C PHE A 71 -2.91 -11.24 7.18
N LEU A 72 -2.84 -12.25 6.31
CA LEU A 72 -2.52 -12.08 4.90
C LEU A 72 -3.57 -11.23 4.18
N LYS A 73 -4.86 -11.46 4.42
CA LYS A 73 -5.94 -10.62 3.87
C LYS A 73 -5.87 -9.18 4.34
N ASN A 74 -5.41 -8.92 5.56
CA ASN A 74 -5.27 -7.55 6.06
C ASN A 74 -4.02 -6.86 5.53
N GLU A 75 -2.91 -7.60 5.43
CA GLU A 75 -1.61 -7.02 5.13
C GLU A 75 -1.19 -7.12 3.66
N HIS A 76 -1.95 -7.79 2.78
CA HIS A 76 -1.54 -8.02 1.38
C HIS A 76 -1.29 -6.77 0.53
N LEU A 77 -2.01 -5.69 0.81
CA LEU A 77 -1.79 -4.43 0.10
C LEU A 77 -0.76 -3.58 0.84
N PRO A 78 0.29 -3.12 0.15
CA PRO A 78 1.20 -2.14 0.74
C PRO A 78 0.46 -0.88 1.17
N LEU A 79 1.07 -0.15 2.10
CA LEU A 79 0.68 1.20 2.44
C LEU A 79 0.99 2.16 1.31
N PHE A 80 2.07 1.89 0.55
CA PHE A 80 2.41 2.61 -0.67
C PHE A 80 3.05 1.65 -1.68
N GLY A 81 2.37 1.41 -2.80
CA GLY A 81 2.78 0.39 -3.78
C GLY A 81 2.56 0.78 -5.23
N LYS A 82 3.15 0.00 -6.14
CA LYS A 82 2.95 0.18 -7.57
C LYS A 82 1.52 -0.23 -7.93
N ALA A 83 0.77 0.66 -8.55
CA ALA A 83 -0.50 0.31 -9.17
C ALA A 83 -0.26 -0.41 -10.49
N THR A 84 -0.93 -1.53 -10.69
CA THR A 84 -0.95 -2.29 -11.94
C THR A 84 -2.35 -2.75 -12.24
N MET A 85 -2.64 -3.08 -13.49
CA MET A 85 -3.96 -3.53 -13.93
C MET A 85 -4.57 -4.60 -13.03
N ASP A 86 -3.78 -5.61 -12.65
CA ASP A 86 -4.25 -6.75 -11.84
C ASP A 86 -4.72 -6.35 -10.43
N ASP A 87 -4.14 -5.30 -9.85
CA ASP A 87 -4.37 -4.93 -8.45
C ASP A 87 -5.17 -3.63 -8.31
N LEU A 88 -5.57 -3.00 -9.43
CA LEU A 88 -6.25 -1.71 -9.41
C LEU A 88 -7.49 -1.76 -8.53
N ALA A 89 -8.38 -2.74 -8.75
CA ALA A 89 -9.63 -2.84 -8.01
C ALA A 89 -9.42 -2.89 -6.49
N SER A 90 -8.46 -3.70 -6.04
CA SER A 90 -8.10 -3.85 -4.62
C SER A 90 -7.48 -2.57 -4.05
N VAL A 91 -6.59 -1.92 -4.80
CA VAL A 91 -5.97 -0.64 -4.43
C VAL A 91 -7.03 0.46 -4.26
N PHE A 92 -7.94 0.61 -5.23
CA PHE A 92 -9.00 1.62 -5.17
C PHE A 92 -10.01 1.32 -4.08
N GLY A 93 -10.34 0.06 -3.86
CA GLY A 93 -11.26 -0.39 -2.82
C GLY A 93 -10.77 -0.07 -1.40
N LYS A 94 -9.44 -0.03 -1.18
CA LYS A 94 -8.85 0.34 0.13
C LYS A 94 -9.12 1.81 0.49
N GLY A 95 -9.16 2.71 -0.49
CA GLY A 95 -9.30 4.15 -0.29
C GLY A 95 -10.74 4.63 -0.15
N SER A 96 -11.39 4.37 0.99
CA SER A 96 -12.81 4.70 1.22
C SER A 96 -13.17 6.19 1.07
N LYS A 97 -12.21 7.11 1.20
CA LYS A 97 -12.42 8.56 1.00
C LYS A 97 -11.77 9.11 -0.27
N GLY A 98 -10.96 8.33 -0.96
CA GLY A 98 -10.12 8.84 -2.02
C GLY A 98 -8.83 8.05 -2.17
N ASN A 99 -8.07 8.44 -3.19
CA ASN A 99 -6.79 7.82 -3.51
C ASN A 99 -5.76 8.90 -3.86
N VAL A 100 -4.53 8.65 -3.43
CA VAL A 100 -3.33 9.44 -3.70
C VAL A 100 -2.51 8.70 -4.73
N PHE A 101 -2.29 9.34 -5.86
CA PHE A 101 -1.51 8.86 -6.99
C PHE A 101 -0.19 9.60 -7.06
N VAL A 102 0.89 8.87 -7.29
CA VAL A 102 2.22 9.44 -7.44
C VAL A 102 2.79 9.04 -8.80
N CYS A 103 3.12 10.05 -9.60
CA CYS A 103 3.88 9.89 -10.82
C CYS A 103 5.36 10.11 -10.51
N PHE A 104 6.18 9.11 -10.79
CA PHE A 104 7.64 9.26 -10.79
C PHE A 104 8.14 9.43 -12.21
N ASP A 105 9.34 10.00 -12.31
CA ASP A 105 10.06 10.12 -13.57
C ASP A 105 10.23 8.72 -14.18
N PRO A 106 9.81 8.49 -15.44
CA PRO A 106 9.88 7.17 -16.05
C PRO A 106 11.31 6.63 -16.18
N ASP A 107 12.31 7.51 -16.27
CA ASP A 107 13.72 7.13 -16.43
C ASP A 107 14.42 6.93 -15.07
N ALA A 108 13.85 7.46 -13.98
CA ALA A 108 14.32 7.28 -12.61
C ALA A 108 13.31 6.55 -11.71
N PHE A 109 12.34 5.85 -12.30
CA PHE A 109 11.13 5.34 -11.62
C PHE A 109 11.44 4.52 -10.37
N GLU A 110 12.24 3.47 -10.50
CA GLU A 110 12.59 2.55 -9.40
C GLU A 110 13.40 3.26 -8.31
N ALA A 111 14.31 4.17 -8.71
CA ALA A 111 15.14 4.92 -7.78
C ALA A 111 14.30 5.92 -6.96
N GLN A 112 13.39 6.65 -7.62
CA GLN A 112 12.48 7.58 -6.95
C GLN A 112 11.48 6.86 -6.06
N ALA A 113 10.90 5.74 -6.51
CA ALA A 113 10.01 4.93 -5.70
C ALA A 113 10.69 4.47 -4.41
N LYS A 114 11.93 3.96 -4.48
CA LYS A 114 12.73 3.59 -3.30
C LYS A 114 13.09 4.78 -2.41
N LYS A 115 13.55 5.88 -3.01
CA LYS A 115 13.96 7.09 -2.28
C LYS A 115 12.80 7.66 -1.45
N TYR A 116 11.60 7.73 -2.03
CA TYR A 116 10.46 8.42 -1.41
C TYR A 116 9.47 7.50 -0.70
N ALA A 117 9.56 6.17 -0.87
CA ALA A 117 8.64 5.20 -0.27
C ALA A 117 8.37 5.44 1.21
N ARG A 118 9.43 5.66 2.01
CA ARG A 118 9.29 5.85 3.46
C ARG A 118 8.45 7.07 3.83
N ALA A 119 8.57 8.17 3.08
CA ALA A 119 7.79 9.38 3.33
C ALA A 119 6.30 9.13 3.05
N PHE A 120 5.98 8.55 1.90
CA PHE A 120 4.60 8.20 1.54
C PHE A 120 3.99 7.15 2.47
N GLN A 121 4.72 6.11 2.86
CA GLN A 121 4.25 5.09 3.82
C GLN A 121 3.86 5.71 5.17
N LYS A 122 4.68 6.62 5.71
CA LYS A 122 4.36 7.30 6.98
C LYS A 122 3.11 8.15 6.89
N VAL A 123 2.90 8.83 5.76
CA VAL A 123 1.69 9.61 5.50
C VAL A 123 0.50 8.65 5.35
N ALA A 124 0.62 7.59 4.55
CA ALA A 124 -0.44 6.58 4.39
C ALA A 124 -0.90 5.98 5.74
N LYS A 125 0.03 5.73 6.67
CA LYS A 125 -0.31 5.27 8.05
C LYS A 125 -1.19 6.26 8.83
N LYS A 126 -1.02 7.56 8.60
CA LYS A 126 -1.83 8.63 9.23
C LYS A 126 -3.19 8.80 8.55
N TRP A 127 -3.25 8.61 7.23
CA TRP A 127 -4.45 8.79 6.40
C TRP A 127 -5.01 7.46 5.87
N LYS A 128 -5.27 6.50 6.76
CA LYS A 128 -5.69 5.12 6.40
C LYS A 128 -6.97 5.00 5.56
N SER A 129 -7.79 6.04 5.51
CA SER A 129 -9.00 6.10 4.67
C SER A 129 -8.72 6.45 3.21
N TYR A 130 -7.47 6.69 2.86
CA TYR A 130 -7.02 6.98 1.51
C TYR A 130 -6.05 5.89 1.05
N GLY A 131 -6.22 5.41 -0.19
CA GLY A 131 -5.25 4.53 -0.83
C GLY A 131 -4.07 5.34 -1.36
N PHE A 132 -2.84 4.84 -1.26
CA PHE A 132 -1.66 5.51 -1.77
C PHE A 132 -0.93 4.59 -2.75
N VAL A 133 -0.75 5.06 -3.98
CA VAL A 133 -0.08 4.28 -5.02
C VAL A 133 0.77 5.14 -5.93
N PHE A 134 1.73 4.49 -6.57
CA PHE A 134 2.56 5.08 -7.62
C PHE A 134 2.47 4.24 -8.90
N PHE A 135 2.75 4.86 -10.04
CA PHE A 135 2.81 4.15 -11.33
C PHE A 135 3.81 4.83 -12.25
N ASN A 136 4.30 4.09 -13.23
CA ASN A 136 5.09 4.70 -14.29
C ASN A 136 4.11 5.38 -15.26
N VAL A 137 4.38 6.61 -15.69
CA VAL A 137 3.53 7.32 -16.67
C VAL A 137 3.41 6.59 -18.00
N ARG A 138 4.36 5.69 -18.32
CA ARG A 138 4.33 4.81 -19.49
C ARG A 138 3.40 3.60 -19.30
N ASP A 139 2.96 3.29 -18.08
CA ASP A 139 2.09 2.14 -17.80
C ASP A 139 0.64 2.41 -18.27
N PRO A 140 -0.09 1.40 -18.80
CA PRO A 140 -1.49 1.55 -19.21
C PRO A 140 -2.42 2.09 -18.11
N VAL A 141 -2.09 1.80 -16.85
CA VAL A 141 -2.78 2.32 -15.67
C VAL A 141 -2.81 3.85 -15.66
N ALA A 142 -1.71 4.53 -16.01
CA ALA A 142 -1.64 5.98 -16.00
C ALA A 142 -2.65 6.61 -16.97
N LYS A 143 -2.82 5.99 -18.15
CA LYS A 143 -3.80 6.40 -19.15
C LYS A 143 -5.24 6.18 -18.66
N LEU A 144 -5.52 5.02 -18.05
CA LEU A 144 -6.83 4.73 -17.47
C LEU A 144 -7.22 5.76 -16.40
N LEU A 145 -6.25 6.19 -15.60
CA LEU A 145 -6.46 7.17 -14.54
C LEU A 145 -6.45 8.62 -15.02
N GLN A 146 -6.25 8.85 -16.32
CA GLN A 146 -6.18 10.18 -16.94
C GLN A 146 -5.14 11.06 -16.24
N MET A 147 -3.94 10.50 -16.04
CA MET A 147 -2.85 11.18 -15.35
C MET A 147 -1.96 11.91 -16.36
N ASP A 148 -2.05 13.24 -16.39
CA ASP A 148 -1.22 14.12 -17.24
C ASP A 148 -0.05 14.72 -16.43
N CYS A 149 0.83 13.85 -15.93
CA CYS A 149 1.98 14.25 -15.13
C CYS A 149 3.12 14.75 -16.02
N LYS A 150 3.40 16.06 -15.99
CA LYS A 150 4.47 16.71 -16.79
C LYS A 150 5.73 17.04 -15.99
N GLU A 151 5.60 17.08 -14.67
CA GLU A 151 6.70 17.35 -13.74
C GLU A 151 6.78 16.20 -12.72
N PHE A 152 7.97 15.89 -12.21
CA PHE A 152 8.16 14.73 -11.34
C PHE A 152 8.98 15.07 -10.09
N PRO A 153 8.69 14.47 -8.92
CA PRO A 153 7.50 13.66 -8.64
C PRO A 153 6.22 14.49 -8.69
N PHE A 154 5.12 13.92 -9.18
CA PHE A 154 3.80 14.56 -9.16
C PHE A 154 2.87 13.80 -8.24
N VAL A 155 2.11 14.49 -7.40
CA VAL A 155 1.12 13.85 -6.52
C VAL A 155 -0.26 14.38 -6.84
N THR A 156 -1.21 13.46 -6.99
CA THR A 156 -2.62 13.74 -7.23
C THR A 156 -3.47 13.07 -6.16
N LEU A 157 -4.25 13.85 -5.41
CA LEU A 157 -5.29 13.34 -4.51
C LEU A 157 -6.65 13.44 -5.23
N LYS A 158 -7.29 12.29 -5.49
CA LYS A 158 -8.68 12.23 -5.97
C LYS A 158 -9.60 11.83 -4.83
N LEU A 159 -10.56 12.69 -4.48
CA LEU A 159 -11.57 12.42 -3.45
C LEU A 159 -12.77 11.67 -4.04
N LEU A 160 -13.32 10.73 -3.26
CA LEU A 160 -14.56 10.01 -3.62
C LEU A 160 -15.82 10.69 -3.07
N ALA A 161 -15.69 11.61 -2.12
CA ALA A 161 -16.83 12.38 -1.63
C ALA A 161 -17.32 13.34 -2.71
N LYS A 162 -18.65 13.52 -2.83
CA LYS A 162 -19.23 14.53 -3.73
C LYS A 162 -19.14 15.93 -3.10
N PRO A 163 -18.87 16.99 -3.89
CA PRO A 163 -18.47 16.94 -5.30
C PRO A 163 -17.10 16.28 -5.45
N PHE A 164 -16.92 15.43 -6.47
CA PHE A 164 -15.64 14.76 -6.71
C PHE A 164 -14.58 15.83 -7.02
N ARG A 165 -13.55 15.93 -6.18
CA ARG A 165 -12.46 16.89 -6.36
C ARG A 165 -11.13 16.20 -6.53
N THR A 166 -10.27 16.86 -7.30
CA THR A 166 -8.89 16.45 -7.54
C THR A 166 -7.97 17.58 -7.12
N PHE A 167 -6.99 17.26 -6.29
CA PHE A 167 -5.92 18.18 -5.87
C PHE A 167 -4.60 17.65 -6.41
N THR A 168 -3.75 18.54 -6.92
CA THR A 168 -2.48 18.14 -7.52
C THR A 168 -1.35 19.02 -6.99
N LYS A 169 -0.16 18.44 -6.85
CA LYS A 169 1.06 19.16 -6.50
C LYS A 169 2.27 18.53 -7.19
N SER A 170 3.06 19.38 -7.86
CA SER A 170 4.39 19.02 -8.35
C SER A 170 5.44 19.19 -7.25
N PHE A 171 6.36 18.24 -7.19
CA PHE A 171 7.52 18.20 -6.30
C PHE A 171 8.84 18.33 -7.09
N ALA A 172 8.81 18.89 -8.29
CA ALA A 172 10.01 19.12 -9.09
C ALA A 172 11.01 20.10 -8.43
N LYS A 173 10.51 21.01 -7.57
CA LYS A 173 11.31 22.05 -6.88
C LYS A 173 11.41 21.86 -5.37
N GLU A 174 10.71 20.87 -4.81
CA GLU A 174 10.62 20.62 -3.37
C GLU A 174 10.56 19.10 -3.16
N GLU A 175 11.37 18.54 -2.28
CA GLU A 175 11.30 17.10 -2.02
C GLU A 175 9.99 16.71 -1.29
N PRO A 176 9.35 15.58 -1.67
CA PRO A 176 8.12 15.10 -1.03
C PRO A 176 8.44 14.44 0.32
N THR A 177 8.89 15.22 1.30
CA THR A 177 9.14 14.76 2.66
C THR A 177 7.82 14.47 3.39
N GLU A 178 7.88 13.72 4.50
CA GLU A 178 6.70 13.41 5.32
C GLU A 178 5.94 14.69 5.72
N LYS A 179 6.65 15.74 6.14
CA LYS A 179 6.04 17.00 6.59
C LYS A 179 5.31 17.69 5.44
N VAL A 180 5.95 17.77 4.27
CA VAL A 180 5.41 18.45 3.09
C VAL A 180 4.18 17.70 2.54
N LEU A 181 4.27 16.38 2.46
CA LEU A 181 3.15 15.53 2.03
C LEU A 181 1.97 15.59 3.00
N ALA A 182 2.24 15.55 4.31
CA ALA A 182 1.22 15.71 5.34
C ALA A 182 0.51 17.07 5.24
N GLN A 183 1.27 18.14 4.98
CA GLN A 183 0.73 19.47 4.78
C GLN A 183 -0.19 19.52 3.54
N PHE A 184 0.28 19.00 2.40
CA PHE A 184 -0.52 18.91 1.17
C PHE A 184 -1.85 18.16 1.40
N MET A 185 -1.81 17.02 2.10
CA MET A 185 -3.01 16.25 2.44
C MET A 185 -3.97 17.05 3.31
N LYS A 186 -3.46 17.74 4.33
CA LYS A 186 -4.26 18.55 5.25
C LYS A 186 -4.96 19.69 4.51
N GLU A 187 -4.21 20.49 3.77
CA GLU A 187 -4.71 21.64 3.01
C GLU A 187 -5.77 21.23 1.99
N SER A 188 -5.53 20.14 1.26
CA SER A 188 -6.48 19.62 0.26
C SER A 188 -7.81 19.18 0.90
N ILE A 189 -7.74 18.48 2.04
CA ILE A 189 -8.93 18.01 2.76
C ILE A 189 -9.69 19.19 3.39
N GLU A 190 -8.98 20.16 3.98
CA GLU A 190 -9.59 21.36 4.57
C GLU A 190 -10.26 22.23 3.52
N SER A 191 -9.59 22.46 2.38
CA SER A 191 -10.16 23.18 1.23
C SER A 191 -11.43 22.50 0.71
N ASN A 192 -11.45 21.17 0.63
CA ASN A 192 -12.66 20.44 0.25
C ASN A 192 -13.79 20.60 1.27
N ARG A 193 -13.49 20.61 2.58
CA ARG A 193 -14.51 20.79 3.62
C ARG A 193 -15.14 22.18 3.57
N GLN A 194 -14.33 23.23 3.48
CA GLN A 194 -14.81 24.62 3.41
C GLN A 194 -15.74 24.83 2.21
N ALA A 195 -15.32 24.37 1.05
CA ALA A 195 -16.11 24.53 -0.16
C ALA A 195 -17.30 23.56 -0.28
N SER A 196 -17.44 22.59 0.65
CA SER A 196 -18.65 21.78 0.82
C SER A 196 -19.60 22.37 1.87
N SER A 197 -19.14 23.25 2.76
CA SER A 197 -20.00 23.98 3.71
C SER A 197 -20.64 25.24 3.11
N GLU A 198 -20.17 25.69 1.94
CA GLU A 198 -20.70 26.84 1.20
C GLU A 198 -21.77 26.45 0.16
N LEU A 199 -22.07 25.15 0.03
CA LEU A 199 -23.09 24.57 -0.85
C LEU A 199 -24.29 24.10 -0.04
#